data_AF-A0A183HLW5-F1
#
_entry.id   AF-A0A183HLW5-F1
#
_cell.length_a   1.000
_cell.length_b   1.000
_cell.length_c   1.000
_cell.angle_alpha   90.00
_cell.angle_beta   90.00
_cell.angle_gamma   90.00
#
_symmetry.space_group_name_H-M   'P 1'
#
loop_
_entity.id
_entity.type
_entity.pdbx_description
1 polymer ?
#
loop_
_entity_poly.entity_id
_entity_poly.type
_entity_poly.pdbx_seq_one_letter_code
_entity_poly.pdbx_strand_id
1 'polypeptide(L)'
;MLTIALLASAYLGICQETLYKVYGKHTEEAMFIIHGASLPLFAFMGEDIYKSVIAFSRSYPIDILGFRVPHMWAYLAATCLLQWMCISFIYRLNATFESLTVTMVVTVRKFLSLLISILWFRNSFTLAHWIGAALVFTGTLAFADIWTNPNGTAKETKEKKY
;
A
#
# COMPACT_ATOMS: atom_id res chain seq x y z
N MET A 1 2.74 -0.52 -18.14
CA MET A 1 2.77 -1.40 -16.94
C MET A 1 2.16 -0.71 -15.72
N LEU A 2 2.61 0.49 -15.31
CA LEU A 2 2.07 1.17 -14.13
C LEU A 2 0.56 1.47 -14.22
N THR A 3 0.06 1.98 -15.35
CA THR A 3 -1.37 2.28 -15.55
C THR A 3 -2.26 1.04 -15.46
N ILE A 4 -1.83 -0.05 -16.10
CA ILE A 4 -2.52 -1.35 -16.05
C ILE A 4 -2.53 -1.90 -14.62
N ALA A 5 -1.40 -1.81 -13.90
CA ALA A 5 -1.31 -2.23 -12.50
C ALA A 5 -2.21 -1.40 -11.57
N LEU A 6 -2.31 -0.09 -11.80
CA LEU A 6 -3.21 0.79 -11.05
C LEU A 6 -4.68 0.47 -11.34
N LEU A 7 -5.03 0.24 -12.60
CA LEU A 7 -6.38 -0.16 -13.00
C LEU A 7 -6.78 -1.51 -12.40
N ALA A 8 -5.88 -2.50 -12.47
CA ALA A 8 -6.09 -3.81 -11.87
C ALA A 8 -6.20 -3.74 -10.34
N SER A 9 -5.41 -2.87 -9.67
CA SER A 9 -5.49 -2.67 -8.23
C SER A 9 -6.82 -2.02 -7.82
N ALA A 10 -7.31 -1.05 -8.59
CA ALA A 10 -8.62 -0.43 -8.37
C ALA A 10 -9.75 -1.45 -8.59
N TYR A 11 -9.67 -2.25 -9.65
CA TYR A 11 -10.63 -3.32 -9.93
C TYR A 11 -10.69 -4.34 -8.79
N LEU A 12 -9.53 -4.80 -8.29
CA LEU A 12 -9.46 -5.70 -7.14
C LEU A 12 -10.09 -5.10 -5.87
N GLY A 13 -9.89 -3.81 -5.62
CA GLY A 13 -10.52 -3.10 -4.49
C GLY A 13 -12.05 -3.11 -4.57
N ILE A 14 -12.61 -2.86 -5.75
CA ILE A 14 -14.07 -2.88 -6.01
C ILE A 14 -14.63 -4.31 -5.91
N CYS A 15 -13.92 -5.30 -6.45
CA CYS A 15 -14.30 -6.70 -6.33
C CYS A 15 -14.33 -7.16 -4.87
N GLN A 16 -13.35 -6.75 -4.06
CA GLN A 16 -13.33 -7.04 -2.63
C GLN A 16 -14.51 -6.41 -1.89
N GLU A 17 -14.84 -5.16 -2.19
CA GLU A 17 -16.00 -4.48 -1.58
C GLU A 17 -17.32 -5.20 -1.92
N THR A 18 -17.48 -5.59 -3.18
CA THR A 18 -18.65 -6.36 -3.65
C THR A 18 -18.71 -7.73 -2.99
N LEU A 19 -17.57 -8.42 -2.88
CA LEU A 19 -17.47 -9.73 -2.24
C LEU A 19 -17.88 -9.67 -0.76
N TYR A 20 -17.43 -8.64 -0.02
CA TYR A 20 -17.80 -8.45 1.39
C TYR A 20 -19.28 -8.08 1.58
N LYS A 21 -19.89 -7.37 0.63
CA LYS A 21 -21.33 -7.07 0.64
C LYS A 21 -22.19 -8.32 0.42
N VAL A 22 -21.73 -9.26 -0.41
CA VAL A 22 -22.51 -10.46 -0.79
C VAL A 22 -22.29 -11.65 0.18
N TYR A 23 -21.05 -11.90 0.61
CA TYR A 23 -20.68 -13.10 1.38
C TYR A 23 -20.37 -12.84 2.87
N GLY A 24 -20.42 -11.57 3.31
CA GLY A 24 -20.10 -11.19 4.68
C GLY A 24 -18.61 -10.93 4.92
N LYS A 25 -18.29 -10.34 6.07
CA LYS A 25 -16.93 -9.89 6.43
C LYS A 25 -16.04 -11.04 6.91
N HIS A 26 -15.61 -11.90 6.00
CA HIS A 26 -14.60 -12.92 6.28
C HIS A 26 -13.24 -12.51 5.67
N THR A 27 -12.62 -11.47 6.23
CA THR A 27 -11.37 -10.88 5.71
C THR A 27 -10.18 -11.83 5.71
N GLU A 28 -10.10 -12.75 6.69
CA GLU A 28 -8.99 -13.70 6.81
C GLU A 28 -9.05 -14.79 5.72
N GLU A 29 -10.25 -15.29 5.40
CA GLU A 29 -10.46 -16.28 4.35
C GLU A 29 -10.20 -15.70 2.96
N ALA A 30 -10.70 -14.48 2.70
CA ALA A 30 -10.44 -13.77 1.44
C ALA A 30 -8.94 -13.51 1.25
N MET A 31 -8.23 -13.12 2.31
CA MET A 31 -6.78 -12.94 2.27
C MET A 31 -6.05 -14.25 1.96
N PHE A 32 -6.44 -15.36 2.62
CA PHE A 32 -5.84 -16.67 2.38
C PHE A 32 -6.03 -17.15 0.94
N ILE A 33 -7.24 -17.02 0.39
CA ILE A 33 -7.54 -17.45 -0.98
C ILE A 33 -6.79 -16.62 -2.01
N ILE A 34 -6.72 -15.29 -1.84
CA ILE A 34 -6.02 -14.41 -2.78
C ILE A 34 -4.50 -14.65 -2.75
N HIS A 35 -3.91 -14.84 -1.56
CA HIS A 35 -2.49 -15.17 -1.46
C HIS A 35 -2.19 -16.59 -1.93
N GLY A 36 -3.06 -17.55 -1.61
CA GLY A 36 -2.98 -18.93 -2.10
C GLY A 36 -3.04 -19.01 -3.62
N ALA A 37 -3.94 -18.25 -4.26
CA ALA A 37 -4.06 -18.18 -5.72
C ALA A 37 -2.82 -17.54 -6.39
N SER A 38 -2.01 -16.78 -5.65
CA SER A 38 -0.76 -16.19 -6.17
C SER A 38 0.41 -17.18 -6.17
N LEU A 39 0.39 -18.23 -5.34
CA LEU A 39 1.47 -19.24 -5.27
C LEU A 39 1.72 -20.00 -6.59
N PRO A 40 0.68 -20.45 -7.33
CA PRO A 40 0.85 -21.04 -8.66
C PRO A 40 1.53 -20.10 -9.66
N LEU A 41 1.24 -18.79 -9.58
CA LEU A 41 1.88 -17.78 -10.42
C LEU A 41 3.36 -17.59 -10.06
N PHE A 42 3.74 -17.71 -8.79
CA PHE A 42 5.15 -17.68 -8.38
C PHE A 42 5.94 -18.90 -8.85
N ALA A 43 5.30 -20.06 -8.99
CA ALA A 43 5.96 -21.26 -9.51
C ALA A 43 6.49 -21.06 -10.94
N PHE A 44 5.80 -20.27 -11.76
CA PHE A 44 6.26 -19.90 -13.11
C PHE A 44 7.54 -19.07 -13.12
N MET A 45 7.82 -18.32 -12.04
CA MET A 45 9.01 -17.47 -11.90
C MET A 45 10.09 -18.11 -11.00
N GLY A 46 10.02 -19.43 -10.80
CA GLY A 46 10.89 -20.17 -9.88
C GLY A 46 12.38 -20.04 -10.18
N GLU A 47 12.78 -19.95 -11.45
CA GLU A 47 14.19 -19.83 -11.84
C GLU A 47 14.84 -18.53 -11.33
N ASP A 48 14.12 -17.41 -11.40
CA ASP A 48 14.62 -16.12 -10.94
C ASP A 48 14.64 -16.04 -9.41
N ILE A 49 13.68 -16.69 -8.75
CA ILE A 49 13.65 -16.85 -7.29
C ILE A 49 14.89 -17.64 -6.85
N TYR A 50 15.21 -18.75 -7.52
CA TYR A 50 16.38 -19.58 -7.17
C TYR A 50 17.70 -18.80 -7.31
N LYS A 51 17.86 -18.04 -8.41
CA LYS A 51 19.03 -17.17 -8.60
C LYS A 51 19.15 -16.12 -7.49
N SER A 52 18.03 -15.53 -7.07
CA SER A 52 17.99 -14.53 -6.00
C SER A 52 18.33 -15.12 -4.62
N VAL A 53 17.85 -16.34 -4.33
CA VAL A 53 18.15 -17.08 -3.10
C VAL A 53 19.66 -17.37 -2.97
N ILE A 54 20.31 -17.77 -4.07
CA ILE A 54 21.77 -17.98 -4.09
C ILE A 54 22.50 -16.65 -3.86
N ALA A 55 22.07 -15.57 -4.52
CA ALA A 55 22.69 -14.26 -4.37
C ALA A 55 22.56 -13.72 -2.92
N PHE A 56 21.42 -13.93 -2.28
CA PHE A 56 21.16 -13.49 -0.90
C PHE A 56 21.99 -14.27 0.11
N SER A 57 22.21 -15.56 -0.15
CA SER A 57 23.02 -16.44 0.71
C SER A 57 24.52 -16.15 0.66
N ARG A 58 24.99 -15.46 -0.39
CA ARG A 58 26.39 -15.02 -0.53
C ARG A 58 26.67 -13.65 0.12
N SER A 59 25.66 -12.99 0.67
CA SER A 59 25.79 -11.65 1.23
C SER A 59 26.39 -11.65 2.62
N TYR A 60 27.04 -10.54 2.99
CA TYR A 60 27.72 -10.40 4.29
C TYR A 60 26.76 -10.69 5.46
N PRO A 61 27.13 -11.59 6.39
CA PRO A 61 26.33 -11.90 7.56
C PRO A 61 26.38 -10.74 8.56
N ILE A 62 25.20 -10.30 9.01
CA ILE A 62 25.07 -9.36 10.13
C ILE A 62 24.69 -10.16 11.38
N ASP A 63 25.33 -9.83 12.50
CA ASP A 63 24.98 -10.40 13.80
C ASP A 63 23.79 -9.63 14.36
N ILE A 64 22.61 -10.25 14.31
CA ILE A 64 21.39 -9.73 14.92
C ILE A 64 21.15 -10.55 16.18
N LEU A 65 21.31 -9.94 17.36
CA LEU A 65 21.01 -10.59 18.64
C LEU A 65 21.74 -11.95 18.86
N GLY A 66 22.96 -12.09 18.32
CA GLY A 66 23.76 -13.33 18.41
C GLY A 66 23.49 -14.36 17.30
N PHE A 67 22.58 -14.08 16.37
CA PHE A 67 22.34 -14.90 15.17
C PHE A 67 22.96 -14.25 13.93
N ARG A 68 23.88 -14.99 13.27
CA ARG A 68 24.47 -14.59 11.99
C ARG A 68 23.47 -14.85 10.86
N VAL A 69 22.78 -13.79 10.44
CA VAL A 69 21.84 -13.85 9.31
C VAL A 69 22.38 -12.97 8.18
N PRO A 70 22.38 -13.44 6.91
CA PRO A 70 22.79 -12.59 5.80
C PRO A 70 21.88 -11.35 5.71
N HIS A 71 22.47 -10.16 5.56
CA HIS A 71 21.72 -8.92 5.72
C HIS A 71 20.53 -8.77 4.74
N MET A 72 20.64 -9.36 3.54
CA MET A 72 19.57 -9.33 2.53
C MET A 72 18.35 -10.13 2.96
N TRP A 73 18.53 -11.24 3.68
CA TRP A 73 17.42 -12.01 4.24
C TRP A 73 16.71 -11.25 5.36
N ALA A 74 17.45 -10.51 6.19
CA ALA A 74 16.87 -9.66 7.22
C ALA A 74 16.03 -8.52 6.61
N TYR A 75 16.54 -7.85 5.57
CA TYR A 75 15.76 -6.83 4.86
C TYR A 75 14.54 -7.40 4.15
N LEU A 76 14.65 -8.57 3.51
CA LEU A 76 13.50 -9.24 2.90
C LEU A 76 12.43 -9.60 3.94
N ALA A 77 12.84 -10.12 5.10
CA ALA A 77 11.90 -10.40 6.19
C ALA A 77 11.22 -9.12 6.68
N ALA A 78 11.98 -8.04 6.89
CA ALA A 78 11.42 -6.75 7.29
C ALA A 78 10.41 -6.21 6.27
N THR A 79 10.73 -6.22 4.98
CA THR A 79 9.81 -5.73 3.94
C THR A 79 8.58 -6.61 3.81
N CYS A 80 8.70 -7.93 3.92
CA CYS A 80 7.57 -8.86 3.94
C CYS A 80 6.64 -8.60 5.13
N LEU A 81 7.17 -8.39 6.34
CA LEU A 81 6.37 -8.10 7.53
C LEU A 81 5.64 -6.77 7.41
N LEU A 82 6.34 -5.71 6.97
CA LEU A 82 5.72 -4.41 6.75
C LEU A 82 4.63 -4.48 5.67
N GLN A 83 4.89 -5.21 4.59
CA GLN A 83 3.93 -5.41 3.50
C GLN A 83 2.70 -6.19 3.97
N TRP A 84 2.90 -7.26 4.75
CA TRP A 84 1.81 -8.04 5.33
C TRP A 84 0.94 -7.18 6.24
N MET A 85 1.52 -6.46 7.20
CA MET A 85 0.80 -5.53 8.07
C MET A 85 0.03 -4.47 7.26
N CYS A 86 0.65 -3.95 6.21
CA CYS A 86 0.06 -2.98 5.28
C CYS A 86 -1.17 -3.56 4.57
N ILE A 87 -1.09 -4.78 4.05
CA ILE A 87 -2.19 -5.47 3.34
C ILE A 87 -3.32 -5.83 4.33
N SER A 88 -2.99 -6.40 5.48
CA SER A 88 -3.97 -6.74 6.51
C SER A 88 -4.73 -5.50 7.00
N PHE A 89 -4.05 -4.37 7.17
CA PHE A 89 -4.70 -3.10 7.49
C PHE A 89 -5.65 -2.65 6.37
N ILE A 90 -5.22 -2.70 5.11
CA ILE A 90 -6.08 -2.36 3.96
C ILE A 90 -7.33 -3.23 3.91
N TYR A 91 -7.20 -4.55 4.10
CA TYR A 91 -8.35 -5.46 4.09
C TYR A 91 -9.33 -5.17 5.22
N ARG A 92 -8.83 -4.82 6.42
CA ARG A 92 -9.67 -4.40 7.55
C ARG A 92 -10.37 -3.06 7.30
N LEU A 93 -9.69 -2.12 6.63
CA LEU A 93 -10.28 -0.85 6.22
C LEU A 93 -11.33 -1.04 5.12
N ASN A 94 -11.07 -1.87 4.12
CA ASN A 94 -12.01 -2.17 3.02
C ASN A 94 -13.27 -2.89 3.52
N ALA A 95 -13.17 -3.63 4.62
CA ALA A 95 -14.37 -4.12 5.28
C ALA A 95 -15.21 -2.96 5.86
N THR A 96 -14.59 -1.93 6.42
CA THR A 96 -15.28 -0.94 7.27
C THR A 96 -15.66 0.35 6.53
N PHE A 97 -14.92 0.70 5.48
CA PHE A 97 -15.06 1.92 4.71
C PHE A 97 -15.14 1.61 3.22
N GLU A 98 -15.68 2.56 2.45
CA GLU A 98 -15.80 2.47 0.99
C GLU A 98 -14.42 2.47 0.29
N SER A 99 -14.31 1.79 -0.85
CA SER A 99 -13.04 1.56 -1.58
C SER A 99 -12.27 2.86 -1.95
N LEU A 100 -12.97 3.99 -2.05
CA LEU A 100 -12.37 5.30 -2.33
C LEU A 100 -11.44 5.78 -1.20
N THR A 101 -11.88 5.69 0.06
CA THR A 101 -11.08 6.09 1.24
C THR A 101 -9.89 5.15 1.42
N VAL A 102 -10.07 3.86 1.16
CA VAL A 102 -8.98 2.87 1.19
C VAL A 102 -7.89 3.22 0.19
N THR A 103 -8.28 3.61 -1.02
CA THR A 103 -7.35 4.01 -2.07
C THR A 103 -6.55 5.25 -1.67
N MET A 104 -7.19 6.25 -1.07
CA MET A 104 -6.51 7.44 -0.53
C MET A 104 -5.48 7.11 0.55
N VAL A 105 -5.82 6.25 1.51
CA VAL A 105 -4.90 5.89 2.59
C VAL A 105 -3.64 5.20 2.05
N VAL A 106 -3.79 4.37 1.01
CA VAL A 106 -2.67 3.70 0.35
C VAL A 106 -1.80 4.69 -0.45
N THR A 107 -2.41 5.70 -1.10
CA THR A 107 -1.63 6.74 -1.81
C THR A 107 -0.85 7.60 -0.83
N VAL A 108 -1.44 7.98 0.31
CA VAL A 108 -0.74 8.72 1.38
C VAL A 108 0.44 7.92 1.94
N ARG A 109 0.27 6.62 2.23
CA ARG A 109 1.37 5.76 2.71
C ARG A 109 2.54 5.73 1.72
N LYS A 110 2.25 5.53 0.43
CA LYS A 110 3.27 5.49 -0.64
C LYS A 110 3.95 6.84 -0.79
N PHE A 111 3.20 7.93 -0.68
CA PHE A 111 3.75 9.29 -0.72
C PHE A 111 4.67 9.58 0.46
N LEU A 112 4.27 9.27 1.69
CA LEU A 112 5.11 9.46 2.88
C LEU A 112 6.40 8.66 2.78
N SER A 113 6.34 7.43 2.28
CA SER A 113 7.53 6.60 2.05
C SER A 113 8.48 7.25 1.04
N LEU A 114 7.93 7.83 -0.04
CA LEU A 114 8.69 8.58 -1.03
C LEU A 114 9.32 9.85 -0.41
N LEU A 115 8.57 10.60 0.38
CA LEU A 115 9.04 11.82 1.06
C LEU A 115 10.20 11.51 2.01
N ILE A 116 10.08 10.47 2.83
CA ILE A 116 11.16 9.98 3.71
C ILE A 116 12.38 9.58 2.89
N SER A 117 12.19 8.88 1.77
CA SER A 117 13.28 8.49 0.87
C SER A 117 14.02 9.70 0.29
N ILE A 118 13.31 10.77 -0.08
CA ILE A 118 13.93 12.01 -0.58
C ILE A 118 14.70 12.73 0.53
N LEU A 119 14.12 12.85 1.73
CA LEU A 119 14.76 13.51 2.86
C LEU A 119 16.04 12.77 3.30
N TRP A 120 16.03 11.43 3.25
CA TRP A 120 17.17 10.61 3.66
C TRP A 120 18.34 10.65 2.67
N PHE A 121 18.08 10.69 1.35
CA PHE A 121 19.13 10.58 0.34
C PHE A 121 19.96 11.87 0.13
N ARG A 122 19.57 13.03 0.67
CA ARG A 122 20.32 14.32 0.67
C ARG A 122 21.02 14.69 -0.66
N ASN A 123 20.55 14.17 -1.79
CA ASN A 123 21.17 14.37 -3.10
C ASN A 123 20.91 15.80 -3.58
N SER A 124 21.82 16.36 -4.40
CA SER A 124 21.73 17.72 -4.93
C SER A 124 20.35 17.99 -5.55
N PHE A 125 19.56 18.82 -4.88
CA PHE A 125 18.19 19.14 -5.25
C PHE A 125 18.14 19.79 -6.64
N THR A 126 17.81 19.00 -7.66
CA THR A 126 17.37 19.52 -8.95
C THR A 126 15.93 20.04 -8.84
N LEU A 127 15.61 21.11 -9.58
CA LEU A 127 14.29 21.76 -9.61
C LEU A 127 13.11 20.78 -9.82
N ALA A 128 13.34 19.68 -10.54
CA ALA A 128 12.33 18.64 -10.77
C ALA A 128 11.81 17.98 -9.48
N HIS A 129 12.66 17.80 -8.46
CA HIS A 129 12.24 17.21 -7.17
C HIS A 129 11.36 18.17 -6.37
N TRP A 130 11.64 19.47 -6.43
CA TRP A 130 10.81 20.50 -5.79
C TRP A 130 9.43 20.61 -6.43
N ILE A 131 9.36 20.56 -7.77
CA ILE A 131 8.09 20.53 -8.50
C ILE A 131 7.31 19.25 -8.18
N GLY A 132 7.99 18.09 -8.12
CA GLY A 132 7.36 16.82 -7.72
C GLY A 132 6.79 16.86 -6.30
N ALA A 133 7.54 17.39 -5.33
CA ALA A 133 7.06 17.55 -3.96
C ALA A 133 5.84 18.48 -3.88
N ALA A 134 5.89 19.63 -4.56
CA ALA A 134 4.79 20.59 -4.60
C ALA A 134 3.53 20.01 -5.27
N LEU A 135 3.69 19.23 -6.34
CA LEU A 135 2.59 18.62 -7.08
C LEU A 135 1.89 17.54 -6.25
N VAL A 136 2.64 16.69 -5.52
CA VAL A 136 2.01 15.68 -4.66
C VAL A 136 1.39 16.28 -3.41
N PHE A 137 1.99 17.32 -2.83
CA PHE A 137 1.38 18.06 -1.71
C PHE A 137 0.08 18.75 -2.14
N THR A 138 0.08 19.41 -3.30
CA THR A 138 -1.11 20.02 -3.90
C THR A 138 -2.18 18.97 -4.21
N GLY A 139 -1.79 17.81 -4.79
CA GLY A 139 -2.73 16.71 -5.06
C GLY A 139 -3.32 16.10 -3.78
N THR A 140 -2.54 16.00 -2.71
CA THR A 140 -3.02 15.50 -1.40
C THR A 140 -3.98 16.50 -0.75
N LEU A 141 -3.70 17.80 -0.82
CA LEU A 141 -4.57 18.87 -0.30
C LEU A 141 -5.88 19.00 -1.08
N ALA A 142 -5.83 18.86 -2.41
CA ALA A 142 -7.02 18.87 -3.25
C ALA A 142 -7.93 17.67 -2.98
N PHE A 143 -7.36 16.51 -2.68
CA PHE A 143 -8.12 15.31 -2.35
C PHE A 143 -8.62 15.27 -0.90
N ALA A 144 -7.89 15.89 0.03
CA ALA A 144 -8.33 16.04 1.43
C ALA A 144 -9.48 17.05 1.60
N ASP A 145 -9.99 17.62 0.49
CA ASP A 145 -11.20 18.42 0.43
C ASP A 145 -11.22 19.63 1.38
N ILE A 146 -10.04 20.22 1.64
CA ILE A 146 -9.97 21.50 2.39
C ILE A 146 -10.53 22.67 1.56
N TRP A 147 -10.76 22.47 0.26
CA TRP A 147 -11.29 23.51 -0.64
C TRP A 147 -12.79 23.37 -0.97
N THR A 148 -13.52 22.40 -0.44
CA THR A 148 -15.00 22.45 -0.48
C THR A 148 -15.56 23.17 0.75
N ASN A 149 -15.49 24.49 0.65
CA ASN A 149 -16.50 25.44 1.14
C ASN A 149 -16.50 25.82 2.64
N PRO A 150 -15.96 26.98 3.03
CA PRO A 150 -16.26 27.64 4.31
C PRO A 150 -17.73 28.04 4.50
N ASN A 151 -18.60 27.93 3.49
CA ASN A 151 -19.99 28.41 3.52
C ASN A 151 -21.05 27.31 3.35
N GLY A 152 -20.80 26.08 3.83
CA GLY A 152 -21.71 24.93 3.65
C GLY A 152 -22.39 24.35 4.90
N THR A 153 -21.96 24.69 6.12
CA THR A 153 -22.49 24.05 7.35
C THR A 153 -23.70 24.79 7.93
N ALA A 154 -24.73 25.01 7.11
CA ALA A 154 -26.03 25.46 7.59
C ALA A 154 -27.14 25.02 6.63
N LYS A 155 -27.40 23.70 6.54
CA LYS A 155 -28.72 23.09 6.22
C LYS A 155 -28.56 21.59 5.93
N GLU A 156 -28.44 20.76 6.96
CA GLU A 156 -28.80 19.33 6.84
C GLU A 156 -29.09 18.63 8.18
N THR A 157 -29.63 19.36 9.17
CA THR A 157 -30.15 18.75 10.42
C THR A 157 -31.66 18.99 10.61
N LYS A 158 -32.39 19.32 9.54
CA LYS A 158 -33.84 19.51 9.61
C LYS A 158 -34.55 18.75 8.48
N GLU A 159 -34.58 17.43 8.58
CA GLU A 159 -35.70 16.59 8.11
C GLU A 159 -35.35 15.09 8.24
N LYS A 160 -35.46 14.52 9.44
CA LYS A 160 -35.94 13.15 9.67
C LYS A 160 -36.48 13.09 11.10
N LYS A 161 -37.66 13.65 11.28
CA LYS A 161 -38.51 13.42 12.45
C LYS A 161 -39.96 13.47 12.00
N TYR A 162 -40.48 12.32 11.62
CA TYR A 162 -41.83 11.84 11.94
C TYR A 162 -41.76 10.32 12.01
#